data_AF-A0A2P6QQE5-F1
#
_entry.id   AF-A0A2P6QQE5-F1
#
_cell.length_a   1.000
_cell.length_b   1.000
_cell.length_c   1.000
_cell.angle_alpha   90.00
_cell.angle_beta   90.00
_cell.angle_gamma   90.00
#
_symmetry.space_group_name_H-M   'P 1'
#
loop_
_entity.id
_entity.type
_entity.pdbx_description
1 polymer ?
#
loop_
_entity_poly.entity_id
_entity_poly.type
_entity_poly.pdbx_seq_one_letter_code
_entity_poly.pdbx_strand_id
1 'polypeptide(L)'
;MASSTSTETKSSWPELVGTKGEEAAATIIKENPSVKAHTVNEGSFVTFDMRRDRVRVWIDERGIVTKAPKIETKSSWPELVGTKGEEAAATIIKENPSVKAHTVNEGSLVTCDIRHDRVRVWIDERGVVTEAPKIG
;
A
#
# COMPACT_ATOMS: atom_id res chain seq x y z
N MET A 1 -32.76 -11.51 7.57
CA MET A 1 -31.57 -10.83 8.12
C MET A 1 -30.38 -11.22 7.25
N ALA A 2 -30.17 -10.54 6.13
CA ALA A 2 -29.06 -10.82 5.23
C ALA A 2 -27.85 -10.03 5.72
N SER A 3 -26.81 -10.72 6.18
CA SER A 3 -25.55 -10.13 6.61
C SER A 3 -24.95 -9.29 5.49
N SER A 4 -24.74 -8.02 5.78
CA SER A 4 -24.02 -7.06 4.96
C SER A 4 -22.60 -7.58 4.72
N THR A 5 -22.34 -8.26 3.61
CA THR A 5 -20.97 -8.49 3.15
C THR A 5 -20.48 -7.19 2.53
N SER A 6 -20.12 -6.23 3.38
CA SER A 6 -19.26 -5.13 2.98
C SER A 6 -18.04 -5.77 2.32
N THR A 7 -17.89 -5.59 1.01
CA THR A 7 -16.69 -6.00 0.27
C THR A 7 -15.55 -5.08 0.67
N GLU A 8 -15.13 -5.18 1.92
CA GLU A 8 -13.84 -4.67 2.38
C GLU A 8 -12.79 -5.39 1.54
N THR A 9 -12.14 -4.64 0.67
CA THR A 9 -11.13 -5.16 -0.24
C THR A 9 -9.92 -5.56 0.61
N LYS A 10 -9.93 -6.82 1.10
CA LYS A 10 -8.89 -7.35 1.96
C LYS A 10 -7.55 -7.22 1.24
N SER A 11 -6.62 -6.56 1.91
CA SER A 11 -5.32 -6.13 1.36
C SER A 11 -4.13 -6.78 2.04
N SER A 12 -4.38 -7.61 3.06
CA SER A 12 -3.35 -8.35 3.79
C SER A 12 -3.91 -9.69 4.28
N TRP A 13 -3.07 -10.72 4.24
CA TRP A 13 -3.37 -12.08 4.64
C TRP A 13 -2.29 -12.66 5.58
N PRO A 14 -2.17 -12.14 6.81
CA PRO A 14 -1.22 -12.66 7.79
C PRO A 14 -1.46 -14.14 8.16
N GLU A 15 -2.69 -14.63 8.02
CA GLU A 15 -3.09 -16.01 8.29
C GLU A 15 -2.51 -17.05 7.32
N LEU A 16 -2.02 -16.61 6.15
CA LEU A 16 -1.43 -17.50 5.16
C LEU A 16 0.05 -17.80 5.44
N VAL A 17 0.66 -17.18 6.45
CA VAL A 17 2.02 -17.50 6.87
C VAL A 17 2.08 -18.94 7.40
N GLY A 18 3.00 -19.73 6.87
CA GLY A 18 3.11 -21.16 7.19
C GLY A 18 2.28 -22.10 6.31
N THR A 19 1.45 -21.57 5.40
CA THR A 19 0.73 -22.37 4.40
C THR A 19 1.59 -22.62 3.15
N LYS A 20 1.16 -23.52 2.27
CA LYS A 20 1.82 -23.71 0.96
C LYS A 20 1.58 -22.50 0.07
N GLY A 21 2.61 -22.05 -0.66
CA GLY A 21 2.54 -20.89 -1.54
C GLY A 21 1.41 -20.94 -2.57
N GLU A 22 1.15 -22.12 -3.15
CA GLU A 22 0.05 -22.32 -4.12
C GLU A 22 -1.33 -22.16 -3.48
N GLU A 23 -1.53 -22.73 -2.28
CA GLU A 23 -2.77 -22.62 -1.52
C GLU A 23 -3.02 -21.18 -1.08
N ALA A 24 -1.96 -20.48 -0.65
CA ALA A 24 -2.00 -19.07 -0.32
C ALA A 24 -2.39 -18.22 -1.54
N ALA A 25 -1.74 -18.44 -2.68
CA ALA A 25 -2.02 -17.71 -3.91
C ALA A 25 -3.48 -17.91 -4.39
N ALA A 26 -3.97 -19.15 -4.34
CA ALA A 26 -5.37 -19.46 -4.68
C ALA A 26 -6.36 -18.78 -3.73
N THR A 27 -6.05 -18.76 -2.42
CA THR A 27 -6.89 -18.10 -1.41
C THR A 27 -6.95 -16.60 -1.63
N ILE A 28 -5.82 -15.95 -1.93
CA ILE A 28 -5.74 -14.51 -2.21
C ILE A 28 -6.60 -14.14 -3.42
N ILE A 29 -6.46 -14.87 -4.53
CA ILE A 29 -7.25 -14.62 -5.75
C ILE A 29 -8.74 -14.86 -5.50
N LYS A 30 -9.07 -15.86 -4.66
CA LYS A 30 -10.46 -16.17 -4.28
C LYS A 30 -11.09 -15.07 -3.42
N GLU A 31 -10.35 -14.54 -2.44
CA GLU A 31 -10.82 -13.48 -1.56
C GLU A 31 -10.83 -12.10 -2.25
N ASN A 32 -9.88 -11.85 -3.15
CA ASN A 32 -9.79 -10.63 -3.91
C ASN A 32 -9.49 -10.91 -5.39
N PRO A 33 -10.53 -11.08 -6.22
CA PRO A 33 -10.37 -11.38 -7.66
C PRO A 33 -9.71 -10.26 -8.47
N SER A 34 -9.61 -9.05 -7.91
CA SER A 34 -8.97 -7.91 -8.56
C SER A 34 -7.44 -7.93 -8.46
N VAL A 35 -6.85 -8.84 -7.69
CA VAL A 35 -5.40 -8.99 -7.56
C VAL A 35 -4.90 -10.32 -8.14
N LYS A 36 -3.65 -10.30 -8.57
CA LYS A 36 -2.88 -11.43 -9.08
C LYS A 36 -1.85 -11.82 -8.04
N ALA A 37 -1.97 -13.02 -7.51
CA ALA A 37 -0.98 -13.58 -6.61
C ALA A 37 0.16 -14.23 -7.41
N HIS A 38 1.39 -13.88 -7.07
CA HIS A 38 2.61 -14.47 -7.64
C HIS A 38 3.48 -15.05 -6.53
N THR A 39 3.83 -16.32 -6.66
CA THR A 39 4.75 -17.01 -5.77
C THR A 39 6.18 -16.61 -6.09
N VAL A 40 6.94 -16.18 -5.08
CA VAL A 40 8.31 -15.67 -5.22
C VAL A 40 9.17 -16.32 -4.14
N ASN A 41 10.31 -16.89 -4.51
CA ASN A 41 11.24 -17.45 -3.52
C ASN A 41 11.87 -16.32 -2.70
N GLU A 42 12.03 -16.55 -1.40
CA GLU A 42 12.71 -15.63 -0.49
C GLU A 42 14.13 -15.31 -1.00
N GLY A 43 14.45 -14.02 -1.06
CA GLY A 43 15.72 -13.53 -1.62
C GLY A 43 15.75 -13.35 -3.14
N SER A 44 14.68 -13.67 -3.87
CA SER A 44 14.61 -13.40 -5.31
C SER A 44 14.57 -11.91 -5.61
N PHE A 45 15.31 -11.49 -6.63
CA PHE A 45 15.23 -10.13 -7.17
C PHE A 45 13.91 -9.93 -7.87
N VAL A 46 13.05 -9.08 -7.30
CA VAL A 46 11.80 -8.65 -7.91
C VAL A 46 11.90 -7.19 -8.33
N THR A 47 11.12 -6.83 -9.35
CA THR A 47 10.99 -5.44 -9.79
C THR A 47 10.33 -4.62 -8.67
N PHE A 48 10.92 -3.51 -8.27
CA PHE A 48 10.31 -2.61 -7.27
C PHE A 48 9.16 -1.75 -7.84
N ASP A 49 8.57 -2.16 -8.97
CA ASP A 49 7.42 -1.49 -9.57
C ASP A 49 6.18 -1.71 -8.69
N MET A 50 5.53 -0.64 -8.24
CA MET A 50 4.38 -0.75 -7.35
C MET A 50 3.10 -1.01 -8.17
N ARG A 51 2.41 -2.11 -7.85
CA ARG A 51 1.20 -2.56 -8.57
C ARG A 51 0.10 -2.95 -7.60
N ARG A 52 -1.07 -2.31 -7.75
CA ARG A 52 -2.28 -2.61 -6.95
C ARG A 52 -2.94 -3.94 -7.29
N ASP A 53 -2.70 -4.44 -8.50
CA ASP A 53 -3.19 -5.71 -8.98
C ASP A 53 -2.25 -6.86 -8.64
N ARG A 54 -1.20 -6.65 -7.83
CA ARG A 54 -0.18 -7.67 -7.57
C ARG A 54 0.02 -7.93 -6.08
N VAL A 55 -0.02 -9.20 -5.72
CA VAL A 55 0.36 -9.71 -4.40
C VAL A 55 1.53 -10.67 -4.56
N ARG A 56 2.61 -10.43 -3.82
CA ARG A 56 3.77 -11.33 -3.78
C ARG A 56 3.65 -12.27 -2.59
N VAL A 57 3.64 -13.56 -2.87
CA VAL A 57 3.63 -14.64 -1.88
C VAL A 57 5.07 -15.12 -1.74
N TRP A 58 5.74 -14.71 -0.66
CA TRP A 58 7.12 -15.09 -0.40
C TRP A 58 7.19 -16.49 0.19
N ILE A 59 7.86 -17.40 -0.51
CA ILE A 59 8.02 -18.79 -0.09
C ILE A 59 9.48 -19.12 0.24
N ASP A 60 9.70 -20.03 1.17
CA ASP A 60 10.99 -20.67 1.40
C ASP A 60 11.32 -21.75 0.35
N GLU A 61 12.47 -22.40 0.49
CA GLU A 61 12.89 -23.54 -0.35
C GLU A 61 11.94 -24.74 -0.26
N ARG A 62 11.08 -24.81 0.77
CA ARG A 62 10.09 -25.86 0.97
C ARG A 62 8.72 -25.49 0.38
N GLY A 63 8.58 -24.30 -0.20
CA GLY A 63 7.32 -23.78 -0.75
C GLY A 63 6.36 -23.25 0.32
N ILE A 64 6.84 -22.97 1.53
CA ILE A 64 6.06 -22.46 2.66
C ILE A 64 6.14 -20.94 2.70
N VAL A 65 5.00 -20.29 2.90
CA VAL A 65 4.92 -18.84 3.00
C VAL A 65 5.64 -18.33 4.26
N THR A 66 6.73 -17.59 4.08
CA THR A 66 7.52 -17.03 5.20
C THR A 66 7.06 -15.62 5.59
N LYS A 67 6.52 -14.86 4.64
CA LYS A 67 6.04 -13.48 4.88
C LYS A 67 4.58 -13.36 4.55
N ALA A 68 3.87 -12.60 5.38
CA ALA A 68 2.46 -12.29 5.19
C ALA A 68 2.24 -11.66 3.80
N PRO A 69 1.50 -12.32 2.89
CA PRO A 69 1.15 -11.73 1.63
C PRO A 69 0.27 -10.50 1.85
N LYS A 70 0.63 -9.42 1.15
CA LYS A 70 -0.09 -8.15 1.20
C LYS A 70 -0.07 -7.51 -0.17
N ILE A 71 -1.12 -6.76 -0.48
CA ILE A 71 -1.14 -5.89 -1.65
C ILE A 71 -0.10 -4.81 -1.43
N GLU A 72 0.79 -4.62 -2.41
CA GLU A 72 1.73 -3.51 -2.41
C GLU A 72 0.96 -2.22 -2.69
N THR A 73 0.46 -1.58 -1.63
CA THR A 73 -0.11 -0.24 -1.71
C THR A 73 1.00 0.79 -1.73
N LYS A 74 0.86 1.78 -2.62
CA LYS A 74 1.84 2.86 -2.73
C LYS A 74 1.89 3.64 -1.41
N SER A 75 3.10 3.78 -0.89
CA SER A 75 3.38 4.40 0.40
C SER A 75 4.24 5.66 0.31
N SER A 76 4.72 5.99 -0.89
CA SER A 76 5.47 7.22 -1.17
C SER A 76 5.20 7.70 -2.59
N TRP A 77 5.21 9.01 -2.78
CA TRP A 77 4.87 9.72 -4.02
C TRP A 77 5.92 10.77 -4.41
N PRO A 78 7.18 10.37 -4.68
CA PRO A 78 8.23 11.32 -5.06
C PRO A 78 7.90 12.12 -6.34
N GLU A 79 7.07 11.58 -7.22
CA GLU A 79 6.62 12.23 -8.45
C GLU A 79 5.65 13.41 -8.24
N LEU A 80 5.08 13.56 -7.04
CA LEU A 80 4.18 14.67 -6.72
C LEU A 80 4.93 15.93 -6.27
N VAL A 81 6.25 15.87 -6.11
CA VAL A 81 7.06 17.07 -5.81
C VAL A 81 6.96 18.06 -6.96
N GLY A 82 6.64 19.32 -6.66
CA GLY A 82 6.41 20.37 -7.64
C GLY A 82 4.97 20.46 -8.18
N THR A 83 4.08 19.56 -7.79
CA THR A 83 2.63 19.66 -8.11
C THR A 83 1.91 20.51 -7.07
N LYS A 84 0.64 20.88 -7.33
CA LYS A 84 -0.18 21.59 -6.34
C LYS A 84 -0.56 20.64 -5.20
N GLY A 85 -0.53 21.12 -3.95
CA GLY A 85 -0.84 20.31 -2.77
C GLY A 85 -2.20 19.64 -2.80
N GLU A 86 -3.24 20.32 -3.30
CA GLU A 86 -4.59 19.75 -3.42
C GLU A 86 -4.65 18.62 -4.46
N GLU A 87 -4.00 18.82 -5.61
CA GLU A 87 -3.91 17.82 -6.68
C GLU A 87 -3.11 16.59 -6.21
N ALA A 88 -2.03 16.83 -5.46
CA ALA A 88 -1.23 15.79 -4.85
C ALA A 88 -2.05 14.98 -3.83
N ALA A 89 -2.75 15.65 -2.91
CA ALA A 89 -3.59 14.98 -1.91
C ALA A 89 -4.72 14.16 -2.56
N ALA A 90 -5.38 14.70 -3.58
CA ALA A 90 -6.41 13.99 -4.34
C ALA A 90 -5.82 12.76 -5.06
N THR A 91 -4.63 12.90 -5.66
CA THR A 91 -3.93 11.79 -6.31
C THR A 91 -3.58 10.71 -5.29
N ILE A 92 -3.06 11.06 -4.12
CA ILE A 92 -2.72 10.12 -3.05
C ILE A 92 -3.95 9.33 -2.60
N ILE A 93 -5.08 9.99 -2.32
CA ILE A 93 -6.31 9.33 -1.88
C ILE A 93 -6.86 8.42 -3.00
N LYS A 94 -6.82 8.88 -4.25
CA LYS A 94 -7.20 8.07 -5.42
C LYS A 94 -6.29 6.85 -5.59
N GLU A 95 -5.02 7.02 -5.29
CA GLU A 95 -4.00 5.99 -5.41
C GLU A 95 -3.94 5.03 -4.22
N ASN A 96 -4.38 5.46 -3.06
CA ASN A 96 -4.45 4.64 -1.86
C ASN A 96 -5.62 5.13 -1.00
N PRO A 97 -6.84 4.59 -1.22
CA PRO A 97 -8.03 4.99 -0.46
C PRO A 97 -7.93 4.66 1.03
N SER A 98 -6.98 3.81 1.42
CA SER A 98 -6.74 3.42 2.80
C SER A 98 -5.96 4.48 3.59
N VAL A 99 -5.40 5.51 2.94
CA VAL A 99 -4.68 6.60 3.62
C VAL A 99 -5.42 7.93 3.50
N LYS A 100 -5.23 8.77 4.50
CA LYS A 100 -5.74 10.14 4.56
C LYS A 100 -4.60 11.09 4.23
N ALA A 101 -4.69 11.73 3.07
CA ALA A 101 -3.77 12.80 2.70
C ALA A 101 -4.29 14.16 3.20
N HIS A 102 -3.40 14.99 3.72
CA HIS A 102 -3.70 16.38 4.04
C HIS A 102 -2.49 17.27 3.78
N THR A 103 -2.76 18.50 3.39
CA THR A 103 -1.77 19.53 3.12
C THR A 103 -1.30 20.17 4.42
N VAL A 104 0.01 20.41 4.51
CA VAL A 104 0.67 21.02 5.66
C VAL A 104 1.67 22.04 5.13
N ASN A 105 1.63 23.26 5.65
CA ASN A 105 2.63 24.27 5.27
C ASN A 105 4.01 23.89 5.80
N GLU A 106 5.03 24.04 4.97
CA GLU A 106 6.42 23.85 5.35
C GLU A 106 6.77 24.64 6.62
N GLY A 107 7.43 23.98 7.59
CA GLY A 107 7.76 24.57 8.88
C GLY A 107 6.64 24.58 9.94
N SER A 108 5.44 24.07 9.61
CA SER A 108 4.38 23.90 10.61
C SER A 108 4.76 22.85 11.65
N LEU A 109 4.47 23.14 12.93
CA LEU A 109 4.64 22.18 14.01
C LEU A 109 3.62 21.05 13.87
N VAL A 110 4.10 19.86 13.50
CA VAL A 110 3.29 18.64 13.41
C VAL A 110 3.67 17.67 14.52
N THR A 111 2.74 16.79 14.87
CA THR A 111 3.00 15.72 15.82
C THR A 111 4.01 14.72 15.24
N CYS A 112 4.98 14.28 16.04
CA CYS A 112 5.97 13.28 15.62
C CYS A 112 5.48 11.83 15.75
N ASP A 113 4.17 11.60 15.81
CA ASP A 113 3.56 10.26 15.85
C ASP A 113 3.69 9.59 14.48
N ILE A 114 3.96 8.28 14.45
CA ILE A 114 3.99 7.51 13.19
C ILE A 114 2.60 6.91 12.96
N ARG A 115 1.99 7.25 11.83
CA ARG A 115 0.66 6.78 11.43
C ARG A 115 0.68 6.14 10.06
N HIS A 116 0.26 4.87 10.02
CA HIS A 116 0.19 4.09 8.78
C HIS A 116 -1.00 4.46 7.88
N ASP A 117 -1.95 5.24 8.41
CA ASP A 117 -3.14 5.72 7.70
C ASP A 117 -3.02 7.18 7.24
N ARG A 118 -1.87 7.83 7.45
CA ARG A 118 -1.70 9.27 7.22
C ARG A 118 -0.61 9.55 6.20
N VAL A 119 -0.86 10.51 5.32
CA VAL A 119 0.13 11.10 4.42
C VAL A 119 0.13 12.61 4.60
N ARG A 120 1.29 13.17 4.94
CA ARG A 120 1.49 14.62 5.00
C ARG A 120 2.04 15.11 3.66
N VAL A 121 1.34 16.07 3.07
CA VAL A 121 1.75 16.74 1.84
C VAL A 121 2.30 18.11 2.24
N TRP A 122 3.63 18.25 2.26
CA TRP A 122 4.29 19.50 2.60
C TRP A 122 4.22 20.48 1.43
N ILE A 123 3.65 21.66 1.67
CA ILE A 123 3.48 22.71 0.67
C ILE A 123 4.22 24.00 1.04
N ASP A 124 4.71 24.72 0.05
CA ASP A 124 5.21 26.09 0.22
C ASP A 124 4.07 27.12 0.34
N GLU A 125 4.43 28.40 0.50
CA GLU A 125 3.48 29.53 0.53
C GLU A 125 2.66 29.69 -0.76
N ARG A 126 3.11 29.10 -1.87
CA ARG A 126 2.44 29.10 -3.18
C ARG A 126 1.55 27.86 -3.37
N GLY A 127 1.48 26.98 -2.38
CA GLY A 127 0.71 25.73 -2.43
C GLY A 127 1.36 24.62 -3.26
N VAL A 128 2.67 24.68 -3.48
CA VAL A 128 3.43 23.71 -4.27
C VAL A 128 4.09 22.69 -3.33
N VAL A 129 4.04 21.41 -3.70
CA VAL A 129 4.63 20.34 -2.90
C VAL A 129 6.16 20.43 -2.92
N THR A 130 6.77 20.62 -1.74
CA THR A 130 8.23 20.76 -1.59
C THR A 130 8.91 19.43 -1.24
N GLU A 131 8.23 18.56 -0.49
CA GLU A 131 8.74 17.25 -0.11
C GLU A 131 7.91 16.11 -0.69
N ALA A 132 8.58 14.98 -0.96
CA ALA A 132 7.94 13.75 -1.41
C ALA A 132 6.95 13.23 -0.35
N PRO A 133 5.64 13.22 -0.62
CA PRO A 133 4.66 12.69 0.31
C PRO A 133 4.94 11.23 0.60
N LYS A 134 4.85 10.84 1.87
CA LYS A 134 5.04 9.48 2.34
C LYS A 134 4.09 9.17 3.50
N ILE A 135 3.77 7.89 3.65
CA ILE A 135 2.98 7.43 4.80
C ILE A 135 3.80 7.61 6.08
N GLY A 136 3.25 8.31 7.08
CA GLY A 136 3.94 8.70 8.31
C GLY A 136 3.13 9.57 9.28
#